data_AF-A0A023EQ56-F1
#
_entry.id   AF-A0A023EQ56-F1
#
_cell.length_a   1.000
_cell.length_b   1.000
_cell.length_c   1.000
_cell.angle_alpha   90.00
_cell.angle_beta   90.00
_cell.angle_gamma   90.00
#
_symmetry.space_group_name_H-M   'P 1'
#
loop_
_entity.id
_entity.type
_entity.pdbx_description
1 polymer ?
#
loop_
_entity_poly.entity_id
_entity_poly.type
_entity_poly.pdbx_seq_one_letter_code
_entity_poly.pdbx_strand_id
1 'polypeptide(L)'
;IAISIMQSNSTNADAIYVRGLTLYYSDNLDKGLLHFERALQFDPDHKKAKVMRIKAKQLKERKEKGNELFKSGKFKDAQLVYTEALALDPLNKDINSKLYYNRALVNSKLGNIREAITDCTCALDINEKYMKALLQRARLHYNLENFEECVKDYEKALKFEKTMEIKNLLKDAKLQLKKSKRKDYYKILGIGKQASDEEIKKAYRKRALVHHPDRHANSTDEEKKEQERKFKEVGEAYTVLSDPVKKSRYDNGYDIEDLDQSDVDPQQMFRQFFQFPGGDPNFGGGFGGGGSNFSFRFG
;
A
#
# COMPACT_ATOMS: atom_id res chain seq x y z
N ILE A 1 0.52 -44.49 -1.10
CA ILE A 1 0.12 -45.58 -0.17
C ILE A 1 -1.39 -45.86 -0.28
N ALA A 2 -2.30 -44.95 0.10
CA ALA A 2 -3.75 -45.20 0.02
C ALA A 2 -4.27 -45.59 -1.39
N ILE A 3 -3.75 -44.98 -2.46
CA ILE A 3 -4.11 -45.33 -3.84
C ILE A 3 -3.72 -46.78 -4.19
N SER A 4 -2.53 -47.21 -3.78
CA SER A 4 -2.04 -48.58 -4.01
C SER A 4 -2.84 -49.61 -3.23
N ILE A 5 -3.25 -49.29 -1.98
CA ILE A 5 -4.12 -50.16 -1.18
C ILE A 5 -5.52 -50.27 -1.78
N MET A 6 -6.07 -49.18 -2.33
CA MET A 6 -7.36 -49.22 -3.04
C MET A 6 -7.30 -50.02 -4.35
N GLN A 7 -6.14 -50.11 -5.00
CA GLN A 7 -5.94 -50.93 -6.20
C GLN A 7 -5.89 -52.43 -5.85
N SER A 8 -5.36 -52.80 -4.69
CA SER A 8 -5.32 -54.19 -4.20
C SER A 8 -6.58 -54.61 -3.44
N ASN A 9 -7.26 -53.68 -2.76
CA ASN A 9 -8.47 -53.91 -1.97
C ASN A 9 -9.37 -52.66 -2.06
N SER A 10 -10.29 -52.69 -3.02
CA SER A 10 -11.15 -51.56 -3.38
C SER A 10 -12.28 -51.27 -2.38
N THR A 11 -12.46 -52.13 -1.37
CA THR A 11 -13.50 -52.02 -0.33
C THR A 11 -12.93 -51.67 1.05
N ASN A 12 -11.61 -51.50 1.19
CA ASN A 12 -11.00 -51.10 2.45
C ASN A 12 -11.44 -49.67 2.86
N ALA A 13 -12.25 -49.59 3.92
CA ALA A 13 -12.87 -48.36 4.38
C ALA A 13 -11.84 -47.31 4.86
N ASP A 14 -10.76 -47.73 5.53
CA ASP A 14 -9.67 -46.83 5.97
C ASP A 14 -8.94 -46.19 4.78
N ALA A 15 -8.65 -46.98 3.74
CA ALA A 15 -7.99 -46.48 2.53
C ALA A 15 -8.88 -45.47 1.77
N ILE A 16 -10.18 -45.75 1.69
CA ILE A 16 -11.18 -44.84 1.11
C ILE A 16 -11.28 -43.56 1.95
N TYR A 17 -11.32 -43.69 3.29
CA TYR A 17 -11.37 -42.56 4.22
C TYR A 17 -10.15 -41.66 4.07
N VAL A 18 -8.93 -42.21 4.02
CA VAL A 18 -7.70 -41.44 3.83
C VAL A 18 -7.72 -40.69 2.49
N ARG A 19 -8.21 -41.32 1.42
CA ARG A 19 -8.40 -40.63 0.14
C ARG A 19 -9.41 -39.49 0.24
N GLY A 20 -10.50 -39.69 0.99
CA GLY A 20 -11.46 -38.65 1.30
C GLY A 20 -10.84 -37.46 2.03
N LEU A 21 -9.98 -37.71 3.02
CA LEU A 21 -9.23 -36.67 3.73
C LEU A 21 -8.32 -35.88 2.78
N THR A 22 -7.57 -36.57 1.92
CA THR A 22 -6.70 -35.90 0.94
C THR A 22 -7.51 -34.96 0.06
N LEU A 23 -8.63 -35.43 -0.50
CA LEU A 23 -9.48 -34.61 -1.35
C LEU A 23 -10.13 -33.44 -0.59
N TYR A 24 -10.59 -33.69 0.64
CA TYR A 24 -11.18 -32.67 1.51
C TYR A 24 -10.21 -31.52 1.81
N TYR A 25 -8.95 -31.84 2.10
CA TYR A 25 -7.91 -30.84 2.41
C TYR A 25 -7.23 -30.26 1.16
N SER A 26 -7.47 -30.82 -0.03
CA SER A 26 -6.98 -30.28 -1.32
C SER A 26 -8.11 -29.62 -2.12
N ASP A 27 -9.00 -28.88 -1.44
CA ASP A 27 -10.07 -28.07 -2.04
C ASP A 27 -11.13 -28.86 -2.86
N ASN A 28 -11.12 -30.19 -2.81
CA ASN A 28 -12.08 -31.05 -3.48
C ASN A 28 -13.16 -31.52 -2.50
N LEU A 29 -13.86 -30.56 -1.87
CA LEU A 29 -14.85 -30.79 -0.81
C LEU A 29 -15.92 -31.84 -1.19
N ASP A 30 -16.50 -31.72 -2.38
CA ASP A 30 -17.55 -32.63 -2.86
C ASP A 30 -17.06 -34.07 -3.04
N LYS A 31 -15.86 -34.23 -3.62
CA LYS A 31 -15.25 -35.56 -3.78
C LYS A 31 -14.85 -36.14 -2.43
N GLY A 32 -14.30 -35.32 -1.53
CA GLY A 32 -14.01 -35.72 -0.15
C GLY A 32 -15.24 -36.26 0.56
N LEU A 33 -16.37 -35.55 0.47
CA LEU A 33 -17.65 -35.96 1.03
C LEU A 33 -18.12 -37.31 0.48
N LEU A 34 -18.07 -37.49 -0.85
CA LEU A 34 -18.44 -38.75 -1.51
C LEU A 34 -17.57 -39.92 -1.02
N HIS A 35 -16.28 -39.70 -0.80
CA HIS A 35 -15.39 -40.73 -0.27
C HIS A 35 -15.69 -41.06 1.20
N PHE A 36 -16.06 -40.08 2.03
CA PHE A 36 -16.50 -40.37 3.40
C PHE A 36 -17.81 -41.16 3.42
N GLU A 37 -18.76 -40.84 2.54
CA GLU A 37 -20.00 -41.60 2.37
C GLU A 37 -19.73 -43.04 1.92
N ARG A 38 -18.83 -43.21 0.95
CA ARG A 38 -18.41 -44.53 0.47
C ARG A 38 -17.69 -45.34 1.56
N ALA A 39 -16.84 -44.72 2.38
CA ALA A 39 -16.21 -45.41 3.50
C ALA A 39 -17.27 -45.92 4.50
N LEU A 40 -18.30 -45.11 4.78
CA LEU A 40 -19.41 -45.49 5.65
C LEU A 40 -20.36 -46.52 5.04
N GLN A 41 -20.39 -46.65 3.71
CA GLN A 41 -21.13 -47.71 3.03
C GLN A 41 -20.48 -49.08 3.29
N PHE A 42 -19.14 -49.16 3.32
CA PHE A 42 -18.40 -50.40 3.55
C PHE A 42 -18.14 -50.68 5.04
N ASP A 43 -18.01 -49.64 5.86
CA ASP A 43 -17.93 -49.73 7.31
C ASP A 43 -18.84 -48.67 7.95
N PRO A 44 -20.11 -49.02 8.23
CA PRO A 44 -21.06 -48.12 8.88
C PRO A 44 -20.63 -47.64 10.26
N ASP A 45 -19.64 -48.26 10.92
CA ASP A 45 -19.15 -47.89 12.25
C ASP A 45 -17.81 -47.15 12.25
N HIS A 46 -17.32 -46.79 11.07
CA HIS A 46 -16.10 -46.00 10.90
C HIS A 46 -16.24 -44.60 11.54
N LYS A 47 -15.88 -44.48 12.82
CA LYS A 47 -16.06 -43.25 13.64
C LYS A 47 -15.47 -42.00 12.98
N LYS A 48 -14.23 -42.10 12.48
CA LYS A 48 -13.54 -40.95 11.85
C LYS A 48 -14.22 -40.50 10.55
N ALA A 49 -14.71 -41.42 9.72
CA ALA A 49 -15.45 -41.09 8.51
C ALA A 49 -16.79 -40.42 8.82
N LYS A 50 -17.51 -40.86 9.87
CA LYS A 50 -18.74 -40.18 10.36
C LYS A 50 -18.49 -38.71 10.70
N VAL A 51 -17.45 -38.46 11.52
CA VAL A 51 -17.08 -37.09 11.95
C VAL A 51 -16.73 -36.22 10.75
N MET A 52 -15.88 -36.72 9.85
CA MET A 52 -15.46 -35.94 8.68
C MET A 52 -16.60 -35.72 7.68
N ARG A 53 -17.51 -36.68 7.50
CA ARG A 53 -18.71 -36.50 6.67
C ARG A 53 -19.58 -35.36 7.19
N ILE A 54 -19.88 -35.34 8.49
CA ILE A 54 -20.71 -34.30 9.12
C ILE A 54 -20.04 -32.94 8.96
N LYS A 55 -18.75 -32.84 9.30
CA LYS A 55 -17.97 -31.61 9.16
C LYS A 55 -17.93 -31.11 7.71
N ALA A 56 -17.63 -31.99 6.76
CA ALA A 56 -17.56 -31.63 5.34
C ALA A 56 -18.91 -31.15 4.80
N LYS A 57 -20.01 -31.81 5.20
CA LYS A 57 -21.37 -31.40 4.84
C LYS A 57 -21.71 -30.01 5.41
N GLN A 58 -21.46 -29.79 6.71
CA GLN A 58 -21.70 -28.49 7.35
C GLN A 58 -20.87 -27.38 6.70
N LEU A 59 -19.60 -27.64 6.39
CA LEU A 59 -18.73 -26.67 5.74
C LEU A 59 -19.24 -26.31 4.33
N LYS A 60 -19.71 -27.30 3.57
CA LYS A 60 -20.33 -27.09 2.26
C LYS A 60 -21.57 -26.21 2.37
N GLU A 61 -22.51 -26.59 3.23
CA GLU A 61 -23.77 -25.88 3.43
C GLU A 61 -23.55 -24.43 3.89
N ARG A 62 -22.65 -24.19 4.84
CA ARG A 62 -22.33 -22.83 5.30
C ARG A 62 -21.67 -22.00 4.21
N LYS A 63 -20.75 -22.57 3.44
CA LYS A 63 -20.12 -21.88 2.30
C LYS A 63 -21.17 -21.48 1.24
N GLU A 64 -22.06 -22.39 0.88
CA GLU A 64 -23.12 -22.15 -0.11
C GLU A 64 -24.12 -21.11 0.40
N LYS A 65 -24.61 -21.25 1.63
CA LYS A 65 -25.50 -20.30 2.29
C LYS A 65 -24.87 -18.90 2.39
N GLY A 66 -23.59 -18.80 2.74
CA GLY A 66 -22.87 -17.53 2.77
C GLY A 66 -22.82 -16.86 1.39
N ASN A 67 -22.59 -17.64 0.33
CA ASN A 67 -22.59 -17.14 -1.05
C ASN A 67 -23.98 -16.66 -1.49
N GLU A 68 -25.03 -17.39 -1.12
CA GLU A 68 -26.42 -17.00 -1.39
C GLU A 68 -26.79 -15.70 -0.69
N LEU A 69 -26.52 -15.59 0.61
CA LEU A 69 -26.78 -14.39 1.41
C LEU A 69 -26.04 -13.18 0.84
N PHE A 70 -24.78 -13.36 0.41
CA PHE A 70 -24.01 -12.31 -0.26
C PHE A 70 -24.67 -11.85 -1.56
N LYS A 71 -25.11 -12.79 -2.41
CA LYS A 71 -25.82 -12.48 -3.66
C LYS A 71 -27.15 -11.78 -3.41
N SER A 72 -27.85 -12.15 -2.33
CA SER A 72 -29.10 -11.51 -1.91
C SER A 72 -28.92 -10.19 -1.16
N GLY A 73 -27.69 -9.69 -1.00
CA GLY A 73 -27.41 -8.42 -0.31
C GLY A 73 -27.55 -8.46 1.21
N LYS A 74 -27.77 -9.65 1.80
CA LYS A 74 -27.88 -9.85 3.25
C LYS A 74 -26.49 -9.96 3.87
N PHE A 75 -25.73 -8.87 3.83
CA PHE A 75 -24.31 -8.87 4.16
C PHE A 75 -24.02 -9.21 5.62
N LYS A 76 -24.81 -8.74 6.59
CA LYS A 76 -24.61 -9.09 8.02
C LYS A 76 -24.76 -10.59 8.27
N ASP A 77 -25.80 -11.19 7.70
CA ASP A 77 -26.04 -12.64 7.81
C ASP A 77 -24.93 -13.43 7.11
N ALA A 78 -24.48 -12.97 5.93
CA ALA A 78 -23.37 -13.60 5.23
C ALA A 78 -22.07 -13.55 6.05
N GLN A 79 -21.80 -12.43 6.73
CA GLN A 79 -20.63 -12.26 7.59
C GLN A 79 -20.62 -13.29 8.73
N LEU A 80 -21.77 -13.48 9.38
CA LEU A 80 -21.95 -14.47 10.44
C LEU A 80 -21.71 -15.89 9.91
N VAL A 81 -22.35 -16.24 8.79
CA VAL A 81 -22.24 -17.57 8.19
C VAL A 81 -20.81 -17.91 7.77
N TYR A 82 -20.07 -16.97 7.20
CA TYR A 82 -18.65 -17.19 6.88
C TYR A 82 -17.78 -17.33 8.13
N THR A 83 -18.10 -16.60 9.19
CA THR A 83 -17.37 -16.70 10.48
C THR A 83 -17.60 -18.07 11.12
N GLU A 84 -18.83 -18.57 11.11
CA GLU A 84 -19.14 -19.94 11.55
C GLU A 84 -18.43 -20.98 10.65
N ALA A 85 -18.41 -20.77 9.33
CA ALA A 85 -17.74 -21.69 8.40
C ALA A 85 -16.23 -21.81 8.70
N LEU A 86 -15.56 -20.68 8.98
CA LEU A 86 -14.14 -20.64 9.34
C LEU A 86 -13.84 -21.36 10.68
N ALA A 87 -14.81 -21.43 11.59
CA ALA A 87 -14.67 -22.12 12.88
C ALA A 87 -14.82 -23.65 12.77
N LEU A 88 -15.41 -24.18 11.69
CA LEU A 88 -15.68 -25.62 11.53
C LEU A 88 -14.41 -26.46 11.35
N ASP A 89 -13.45 -25.94 10.57
CA ASP A 89 -12.16 -26.60 10.38
C ASP A 89 -11.02 -25.59 10.13
N PRO A 90 -10.37 -25.12 11.19
CA PRO A 90 -9.21 -24.21 11.07
C PRO A 90 -8.03 -24.80 10.28
N LEU A 91 -7.94 -26.13 10.17
CA LEU A 91 -6.84 -26.81 9.46
C LEU A 91 -7.05 -26.85 7.94
N ASN A 92 -8.27 -26.60 7.44
CA ASN A 92 -8.55 -26.62 6.00
C ASN A 92 -8.09 -25.32 5.32
N LYS A 93 -6.78 -25.19 5.15
CA LYS A 93 -6.11 -24.02 4.57
C LYS A 93 -6.72 -23.57 3.25
N ASP A 94 -6.84 -24.46 2.28
CA ASP A 94 -7.31 -24.09 0.94
C ASP A 94 -8.73 -23.50 0.95
N ILE A 95 -9.67 -24.14 1.67
CA ILE A 95 -11.04 -23.62 1.80
C ILE A 95 -11.05 -22.32 2.63
N ASN A 96 -10.29 -22.27 3.72
CA ASN A 96 -10.25 -21.11 4.60
C ASN A 96 -9.73 -19.87 3.88
N SER A 97 -8.74 -19.99 2.98
CA SER A 97 -8.27 -18.87 2.16
C SER A 97 -9.42 -18.21 1.36
N LYS A 98 -10.33 -19.03 0.80
CA LYS A 98 -11.51 -18.57 0.04
C LYS A 98 -12.59 -18.01 0.95
N LEU A 99 -12.82 -18.62 2.12
CA LEU A 99 -13.80 -18.13 3.08
C LEU A 99 -13.39 -16.76 3.65
N TYR A 100 -12.11 -16.58 3.98
CA TYR A 100 -11.57 -15.28 4.37
C TYR A 100 -11.77 -14.24 3.28
N TYR A 101 -11.42 -14.55 2.02
CA TYR A 101 -11.67 -13.64 0.90
C TYR A 101 -13.16 -13.29 0.73
N ASN A 102 -14.06 -14.27 0.81
CA ASN A 102 -15.50 -14.01 0.71
C ASN A 102 -15.99 -13.13 1.88
N ARG A 103 -15.49 -13.35 3.09
CA ARG A 103 -15.80 -12.49 4.25
C ARG A 103 -15.20 -11.09 4.10
N ALA A 104 -14.03 -10.94 3.47
CA ALA A 104 -13.46 -9.65 3.12
C ALA A 104 -14.36 -8.85 2.16
N LEU A 105 -14.94 -9.52 1.16
CA LEU A 105 -15.92 -8.89 0.26
C LEU A 105 -17.16 -8.42 1.02
N VAL A 106 -17.69 -9.25 1.92
CA VAL A 106 -18.82 -8.90 2.78
C VAL A 106 -18.49 -7.68 3.66
N ASN A 107 -17.34 -7.71 4.33
CA ASN A 107 -16.87 -6.62 5.19
C ASN A 107 -16.68 -5.32 4.41
N SER A 108 -16.14 -5.41 3.19
CA SER A 108 -16.03 -4.27 2.28
C SER A 108 -17.40 -3.67 1.92
N LYS A 109 -18.43 -4.51 1.71
CA LYS A 109 -19.81 -4.05 1.45
C LYS A 109 -20.50 -3.44 2.68
N LEU A 110 -20.11 -3.86 3.88
CA LEU A 110 -20.60 -3.30 5.14
C LEU A 110 -19.88 -2.00 5.55
N GLY A 111 -18.81 -1.59 4.86
CA GLY A 111 -17.98 -0.45 5.24
C GLY A 111 -16.91 -0.77 6.30
N ASN A 112 -16.80 -2.04 6.70
CA ASN A 112 -15.80 -2.53 7.66
C ASN A 112 -14.45 -2.74 6.94
N ILE A 113 -13.84 -1.65 6.46
CA ILE A 113 -12.68 -1.72 5.55
C ILE A 113 -11.45 -2.33 6.23
N ARG A 114 -11.22 -2.05 7.52
CA ARG A 114 -10.06 -2.58 8.26
C ARG A 114 -10.17 -4.10 8.48
N GLU A 115 -11.35 -4.57 8.81
CA GLU A 115 -11.68 -5.99 8.96
C GLU A 115 -11.54 -6.71 7.60
N ALA A 116 -11.97 -6.06 6.51
CA ALA A 116 -11.80 -6.59 5.16
C ALA A 116 -10.31 -6.74 4.78
N ILE A 117 -9.44 -5.78 5.14
CA ILE A 117 -7.99 -5.88 4.93
C ILE A 117 -7.40 -7.02 5.76
N THR A 118 -7.86 -7.18 7.00
CA THR A 118 -7.43 -8.26 7.89
C THR A 118 -7.79 -9.62 7.29
N ASP A 119 -9.04 -9.80 6.83
CA ASP A 119 -9.48 -11.02 6.18
C ASP A 119 -8.69 -11.32 4.90
N CYS A 120 -8.44 -10.31 4.05
CA CYS A 120 -7.57 -10.48 2.88
C CYS A 120 -6.15 -10.91 3.28
N THR A 121 -5.61 -10.38 4.38
CA THR A 121 -4.29 -10.76 4.88
C THR A 121 -4.28 -12.20 5.36
N CYS A 122 -5.27 -12.64 6.14
CA CYS A 122 -5.41 -14.04 6.53
C CYS A 122 -5.52 -14.99 5.32
N ALA A 123 -6.21 -14.57 4.26
CA ALA A 123 -6.29 -15.35 3.01
C ALA A 123 -4.93 -15.49 2.33
N LEU A 124 -4.12 -14.42 2.31
CA LEU A 124 -2.80 -14.37 1.69
C LEU A 124 -1.71 -15.04 2.53
N ASP A 125 -1.84 -15.06 3.85
CA ASP A 125 -0.96 -15.83 4.75
C ASP A 125 -1.10 -17.33 4.51
N ILE A 126 -2.29 -17.77 4.10
CA ILE A 126 -2.55 -19.16 3.74
C ILE A 126 -2.14 -19.45 2.29
N ASN A 127 -2.56 -18.59 1.36
CA ASN A 127 -2.26 -18.71 -0.06
C ASN A 127 -1.76 -17.37 -0.61
N GLU A 128 -0.44 -17.21 -0.62
CA GLU A 128 0.23 -16.00 -1.06
C GLU A 128 -0.08 -15.61 -2.51
N LYS A 129 -0.41 -16.60 -3.35
CA LYS A 129 -0.72 -16.44 -4.78
C LYS A 129 -2.22 -16.27 -5.03
N TYR A 130 -3.03 -16.05 -4.01
CA TYR A 130 -4.46 -15.86 -4.19
C TYR A 130 -4.78 -14.50 -4.80
N MET A 131 -4.72 -14.42 -6.13
CA MET A 131 -4.84 -13.17 -6.90
C MET A 131 -6.07 -12.34 -6.53
N LYS A 132 -7.22 -12.97 -6.31
CA LYS A 132 -8.45 -12.26 -5.92
C LYS A 132 -8.32 -11.53 -4.58
N ALA A 133 -7.69 -12.16 -3.59
CA ALA A 133 -7.46 -11.54 -2.29
C ALA A 133 -6.43 -10.42 -2.37
N LEU A 134 -5.37 -10.60 -3.19
CA LEU A 134 -4.32 -9.62 -3.39
C LEU A 134 -4.83 -8.33 -4.04
N LEU A 135 -5.58 -8.46 -5.15
CA LEU A 135 -6.18 -7.31 -5.84
C LEU A 135 -7.25 -6.62 -4.98
N GLN A 136 -8.02 -7.38 -4.21
CA GLN A 136 -9.01 -6.81 -3.30
C GLN A 136 -8.35 -6.03 -2.16
N ARG A 137 -7.26 -6.55 -1.57
CA ARG A 137 -6.53 -5.84 -0.51
C ARG A 137 -5.89 -4.56 -1.02
N ALA A 138 -5.27 -4.60 -2.21
CA ALA A 138 -4.74 -3.40 -2.87
C ALA A 138 -5.82 -2.32 -3.05
N ARG A 139 -7.01 -2.71 -3.51
CA ARG A 139 -8.16 -1.80 -3.66
C ARG A 139 -8.62 -1.23 -2.32
N LEU A 140 -8.67 -2.04 -1.26
CA LEU A 140 -9.04 -1.56 0.07
C LEU A 140 -8.01 -0.58 0.63
N HIS A 141 -6.71 -0.82 0.41
CA HIS A 141 -5.65 0.12 0.75
C HIS A 141 -5.76 1.43 -0.04
N TYR A 142 -6.06 1.36 -1.34
CA TYR A 142 -6.32 2.52 -2.18
C TYR A 142 -7.45 3.39 -1.61
N ASN A 143 -8.56 2.78 -1.21
CA ASN A 143 -9.70 3.48 -0.62
C ASN A 143 -9.39 4.14 0.73
N LEU A 144 -8.37 3.65 1.45
CA LEU A 144 -7.90 4.25 2.71
C LEU A 144 -6.73 5.22 2.50
N GLU A 145 -6.39 5.55 1.25
CA GLU A 145 -5.22 6.37 0.89
C GLU A 145 -3.88 5.79 1.38
N ASN A 146 -3.85 4.51 1.71
CA ASN A 146 -2.63 3.77 2.07
C ASN A 146 -1.91 3.35 0.78
N PHE A 147 -1.49 4.33 -0.01
CA PHE A 147 -1.00 4.11 -1.37
C PHE A 147 0.29 3.27 -1.43
N GLU A 148 1.15 3.31 -0.40
CA GLU A 148 2.33 2.45 -0.31
C GLU A 148 1.96 0.96 -0.32
N GLU A 149 1.04 0.56 0.55
CA GLU A 149 0.61 -0.84 0.66
C GLU A 149 -0.17 -1.27 -0.59
N CYS A 150 -0.97 -0.37 -1.16
CA CYS A 150 -1.64 -0.57 -2.45
C CYS A 150 -0.64 -0.89 -3.57
N VAL A 151 0.42 -0.09 -3.71
CA VAL A 151 1.48 -0.30 -4.71
C VAL A 151 2.18 -1.62 -4.47
N LYS A 152 2.54 -1.97 -3.22
CA LYS A 152 3.18 -3.25 -2.88
C LYS A 152 2.34 -4.45 -3.33
N ASP A 153 1.04 -4.44 -3.05
CA ASP A 153 0.13 -5.52 -3.42
C ASP A 153 -0.02 -5.63 -4.95
N TYR A 154 -0.15 -4.52 -5.68
CA TYR A 154 -0.22 -4.55 -7.14
C TYR A 154 1.11 -4.97 -7.80
N GLU A 155 2.27 -4.58 -7.25
CA GLU A 155 3.56 -5.07 -7.73
C GLU A 155 3.70 -6.58 -7.53
N LYS A 156 3.25 -7.08 -6.38
CA LYS A 156 3.21 -8.52 -6.10
C LYS A 156 2.26 -9.25 -7.06
N ALA A 157 1.07 -8.70 -7.30
CA ALA A 157 0.12 -9.25 -8.27
C ALA A 157 0.70 -9.31 -9.68
N LEU A 158 1.40 -8.25 -10.10
CA LEU A 158 2.03 -8.17 -11.41
C LEU A 158 3.19 -9.17 -11.59
N LYS A 159 3.90 -9.51 -10.50
CA LYS A 159 4.93 -10.56 -10.49
C LYS A 159 4.33 -11.94 -10.76
N PHE A 160 3.13 -12.22 -10.24
CA PHE A 160 2.44 -13.49 -10.47
C PHE A 160 1.75 -13.54 -11.83
N GLU A 161 1.02 -12.49 -12.20
CA GLU A 161 0.27 -12.41 -13.45
C GLU A 161 0.51 -11.07 -14.15
N LYS A 162 1.14 -11.12 -15.33
CA LYS A 162 1.50 -9.92 -16.11
C LYS A 162 0.35 -9.50 -17.03
N THR A 163 -0.74 -8.97 -16.47
CA THR A 163 -1.88 -8.47 -17.25
C THR A 163 -1.84 -6.96 -17.45
N MET A 164 -2.45 -6.46 -18.53
CA MET A 164 -2.53 -5.02 -18.78
C MET A 164 -3.39 -4.30 -17.73
N GLU A 165 -4.42 -4.98 -17.22
CA GLU A 165 -5.27 -4.47 -16.13
C GLU A 165 -4.45 -4.18 -14.87
N ILE A 166 -3.64 -5.13 -14.41
CA ILE A 166 -2.80 -4.96 -13.21
C ILE A 166 -1.74 -3.86 -13.46
N LYS A 167 -1.17 -3.76 -14.66
CA LYS A 167 -0.26 -2.66 -15.01
C LYS A 167 -0.93 -1.31 -14.90
N ASN A 168 -2.16 -1.17 -15.39
CA ASN A 168 -2.91 0.08 -15.32
C ASN A 168 -3.27 0.44 -13.87
N LEU A 169 -3.72 -0.52 -13.07
CA LEU A 169 -3.98 -0.34 -11.64
C LEU A 169 -2.72 0.07 -10.87
N LEU A 170 -1.59 -0.57 -11.16
CA LEU A 170 -0.30 -0.22 -10.55
C LEU A 170 0.14 1.20 -10.95
N LYS A 171 -0.03 1.58 -12.22
CA LYS A 171 0.31 2.92 -12.71
C LYS A 171 -0.52 3.99 -11.98
N ASP A 172 -1.82 3.76 -11.83
CA ASP A 172 -2.71 4.65 -11.10
C ASP A 172 -2.33 4.73 -9.61
N ALA A 173 -2.10 3.60 -8.95
CA ALA A 173 -1.66 3.57 -7.55
C ALA A 173 -0.33 4.31 -7.33
N LYS A 174 0.65 4.18 -8.25
CA LYS A 174 1.91 4.93 -8.20
C LYS A 174 1.71 6.43 -8.40
N LEU A 175 0.78 6.82 -9.29
CA LEU A 175 0.43 8.22 -9.49
C LEU A 175 -0.18 8.81 -8.22
N GLN A 176 -1.12 8.11 -7.57
CA GLN A 176 -1.71 8.58 -6.31
C GLN A 176 -0.69 8.63 -5.18
N LEU A 177 0.19 7.63 -5.09
CA LEU A 177 1.30 7.63 -4.14
C LEU A 177 2.17 8.88 -4.33
N LYS A 178 2.54 9.21 -5.58
CA LYS A 178 3.33 10.40 -5.88
C LYS A 178 2.57 11.68 -5.51
N LYS A 179 1.27 11.77 -5.82
CA LYS A 179 0.42 12.90 -5.42
C LYS A 179 0.33 13.07 -3.90
N SER A 180 0.16 11.97 -3.16
CA SER A 180 0.07 11.99 -1.69
C SER A 180 1.37 12.46 -1.02
N LYS A 181 2.51 12.23 -1.67
CA LYS A 181 3.85 12.66 -1.23
C LYS A 181 4.26 14.02 -1.76
N ARG A 182 3.43 14.65 -2.60
CA ARG A 182 3.76 15.92 -3.22
C ARG A 182 3.90 16.98 -2.13
N LYS A 183 5.05 17.66 -2.15
CA LYS A 183 5.34 18.77 -1.25
C LYS A 183 4.37 19.91 -1.50
N ASP A 184 3.86 20.53 -0.43
CA ASP A 184 3.11 21.78 -0.53
C ASP A 184 4.08 22.96 -0.51
N TYR A 185 4.45 23.46 -1.69
CA TYR A 185 5.42 24.56 -1.83
C TYR A 185 4.95 25.87 -1.18
N TYR A 186 3.65 26.14 -1.16
CA TYR A 186 3.09 27.31 -0.48
C TYR A 186 3.30 27.20 1.03
N LYS A 187 3.05 26.01 1.60
CA LYS A 187 3.28 25.73 3.03
C LYS A 187 4.77 25.79 3.39
N ILE A 188 5.66 25.32 2.51
CA ILE A 188 7.12 25.39 2.71
C ILE A 188 7.58 26.84 2.83
N LEU A 189 7.14 27.72 1.93
CA LEU A 189 7.45 29.16 2.00
C LEU A 189 6.68 29.88 3.12
N GLY A 190 5.58 29.29 3.60
CA GLY A 190 4.72 29.85 4.64
C GLY A 190 3.81 30.96 4.12
N ILE A 191 3.30 30.79 2.90
CA ILE A 191 2.43 31.75 2.20
C ILE A 191 1.12 31.06 1.77
N GLY A 192 0.10 31.85 1.46
CA GLY A 192 -1.15 31.34 0.89
C GLY A 192 -1.03 31.06 -0.62
N LYS A 193 -1.96 30.27 -1.16
CA LYS A 193 -2.03 29.97 -2.61
C LYS A 193 -2.25 31.21 -3.48
N GLN A 194 -2.89 32.24 -2.92
CA GLN A 194 -3.17 33.51 -3.60
C GLN A 194 -2.05 34.55 -3.43
N ALA A 195 -0.88 34.12 -2.95
CA ALA A 195 0.24 35.03 -2.74
C ALA A 195 0.73 35.64 -4.07
N SER A 196 1.06 36.92 -4.02
CA SER A 196 1.63 37.64 -5.16
C SER A 196 3.08 37.22 -5.41
N ASP A 197 3.59 37.50 -6.61
CA ASP A 197 4.97 37.17 -6.97
C ASP A 197 5.99 37.88 -6.07
N GLU A 198 5.66 39.08 -5.56
CA GLU A 198 6.49 39.79 -4.59
C GLU A 198 6.49 39.11 -3.22
N GLU A 199 5.33 38.62 -2.77
CA GLU A 199 5.21 37.88 -1.52
C GLU A 199 5.98 36.56 -1.58
N ILE A 200 5.94 35.86 -2.72
CA ILE A 200 6.72 34.65 -2.97
C ILE A 200 8.23 34.96 -2.86
N LYS A 201 8.72 36.02 -3.54
CA LYS A 201 10.13 36.47 -3.47
C LYS A 201 10.54 36.86 -2.05
N LYS A 202 9.69 37.60 -1.33
CA LYS A 202 9.94 38.03 0.05
C LYS A 202 9.99 36.84 1.01
N ALA A 203 9.08 35.88 0.86
CA ALA A 203 9.05 34.66 1.66
C ALA A 203 10.28 33.79 1.41
N TYR A 204 10.67 33.60 0.14
CA TYR A 204 11.90 32.90 -0.22
C TYR A 204 13.13 33.54 0.44
N ARG A 205 13.33 34.86 0.29
CA ARG A 205 14.44 35.59 0.92
C ARG A 205 14.52 35.33 2.42
N LYS A 206 13.39 35.48 3.11
CA LYS A 206 13.30 35.31 4.56
C LYS A 206 13.64 33.88 4.97
N ARG A 207 13.07 32.88 4.30
CA ARG A 207 13.26 31.46 4.62
C ARG A 207 14.66 30.95 4.24
N ALA A 208 15.18 31.34 3.09
CA ALA A 208 16.52 30.99 2.64
C ALA A 208 17.57 31.55 3.62
N LEU A 209 17.43 32.80 4.08
CA LEU A 209 18.29 33.37 5.12
C LEU A 209 18.15 32.67 6.48
N VAL A 210 17.00 32.09 6.81
CA VAL A 210 16.83 31.35 8.07
C VAL A 210 17.52 29.99 8.00
N HIS A 211 17.42 29.30 6.86
CA HIS A 211 17.93 27.93 6.69
C HIS A 211 19.34 27.86 6.08
N HIS A 212 19.96 29.00 5.78
CA HIS A 212 21.30 29.04 5.16
C HIS A 212 22.35 28.31 6.01
N PRO A 213 23.23 27.46 5.40
CA PRO A 213 24.22 26.67 6.14
C PRO A 213 25.11 27.51 7.07
N ASP A 214 25.54 28.68 6.62
CA ASP A 214 26.42 29.57 7.42
C ASP A 214 25.83 29.98 8.77
N ARG A 215 24.49 30.06 8.89
CA ARG A 215 23.84 30.40 10.17
C ARG A 215 23.79 29.23 11.15
N HIS A 216 24.00 28.01 10.65
CA HIS A 216 23.95 26.77 11.41
C HIS A 216 25.30 26.05 11.38
N ALA A 217 26.38 26.73 11.00
CA ALA A 217 27.73 26.16 10.91
C ALA A 217 28.24 25.60 12.26
N ASN A 218 27.73 26.12 13.38
CA ASN A 218 28.08 25.69 14.73
C ASN A 218 27.04 24.75 15.38
N SER A 219 25.97 24.39 14.67
CA SER A 219 24.93 23.47 15.15
C SER A 219 25.40 22.02 15.12
N THR A 220 24.62 21.13 15.75
CA THR A 220 24.86 19.68 15.67
C THR A 220 24.74 19.17 14.23
N ASP A 221 25.38 18.04 13.92
CA ASP A 221 25.34 17.46 12.56
C ASP A 221 23.91 17.11 12.11
N GLU A 222 23.07 16.69 13.05
CA GLU A 222 21.66 16.41 12.82
C GLU A 222 20.88 17.68 12.47
N GLU A 223 21.12 18.77 13.21
CA GLU A 223 20.51 20.07 12.92
C GLU A 223 21.00 20.65 11.59
N LYS A 224 22.30 20.58 11.29
CA LYS A 224 22.86 21.02 10.00
C LYS A 224 22.16 20.34 8.84
N LYS A 225 22.07 19.01 8.88
CA LYS A 225 21.40 18.20 7.85
C LYS A 225 19.93 18.57 7.70
N GLU A 226 19.24 18.86 8.80
CA GLU A 226 17.84 19.31 8.80
C GLU A 226 17.68 20.71 8.17
N GLN A 227 18.57 21.64 8.49
CA GLN A 227 18.54 23.00 7.95
C GLN A 227 18.90 23.01 6.46
N GLU A 228 19.89 22.21 6.04
CA GLU A 228 20.22 22.00 4.63
C GLU A 228 19.04 21.41 3.84
N ARG A 229 18.34 20.42 4.41
CA ARG A 229 17.12 19.87 3.81
C ARG A 229 16.06 20.95 3.61
N LYS A 230 15.79 21.76 4.63
CA LYS A 230 14.82 22.87 4.55
C LYS A 230 15.26 23.94 3.55
N PHE A 231 16.55 24.25 3.49
CA PHE A 231 17.09 25.21 2.53
C PHE A 231 16.87 24.74 1.09
N LYS A 232 17.14 23.45 0.81
CA LYS A 232 16.86 22.84 -0.49
C LYS A 232 15.37 22.89 -0.84
N GLU A 233 14.50 22.51 0.09
CA GLU A 233 13.03 22.56 -0.11
C GLU A 233 12.52 23.98 -0.38
N VAL A 234 13.06 24.99 0.29
CA VAL A 234 12.73 26.40 0.07
C VAL A 234 13.18 26.87 -1.32
N GLY A 235 14.35 26.42 -1.78
CA GLY A 235 14.85 26.68 -3.14
C GLY A 235 13.97 26.03 -4.21
N GLU A 236 13.63 24.75 -4.05
CA GLU A 236 12.70 24.03 -4.93
C GLU A 236 11.35 24.73 -5.00
N ALA A 237 10.78 25.10 -3.85
CA ALA A 237 9.50 25.79 -3.75
C ALA A 237 9.52 27.12 -4.52
N TYR A 238 10.58 27.91 -4.37
CA TYR A 238 10.71 29.18 -5.08
C TYR A 238 10.81 28.97 -6.59
N THR A 239 11.65 28.06 -7.07
CA THR A 239 11.81 27.77 -8.51
C THR A 239 10.50 27.40 -9.19
N VAL A 240 9.65 26.62 -8.51
CA VAL A 240 8.34 26.23 -9.05
C VAL A 240 7.34 27.37 -8.99
N LEU A 241 7.30 28.12 -7.88
CA LEU A 241 6.29 29.17 -7.68
C LEU A 241 6.63 30.51 -8.32
N SER A 242 7.91 30.78 -8.64
CA SER A 242 8.34 32.02 -9.29
C SER A 242 8.17 32.03 -10.81
N ASP A 243 8.10 30.85 -11.43
CA ASP A 243 7.86 30.69 -12.87
C ASP A 243 6.36 30.54 -13.14
N PRO A 244 5.72 31.41 -13.94
CA PRO A 244 4.27 31.35 -14.19
C PRO A 244 3.79 30.03 -14.78
N VAL A 245 4.60 29.39 -15.64
CA VAL A 245 4.25 28.12 -16.28
C VAL A 245 4.37 26.98 -15.28
N LYS A 246 5.46 26.93 -14.49
CA LYS A 246 5.65 25.91 -13.45
C LYS A 246 4.61 26.06 -12.34
N LYS A 247 4.31 27.29 -11.91
CA LYS A 247 3.26 27.60 -10.92
C LYS A 247 1.90 27.13 -11.41
N SER A 248 1.52 27.50 -12.63
CA SER A 248 0.25 27.07 -13.24
C SER A 248 0.16 25.55 -13.35
N ARG A 249 1.20 24.86 -13.81
CA ARG A 249 1.23 23.39 -13.83
C ARG A 249 1.12 22.82 -12.42
N TYR A 250 1.78 23.44 -11.45
CA TYR A 250 1.78 22.99 -10.07
C TYR A 250 0.36 23.06 -9.48
N ASP A 251 -0.29 24.20 -9.66
CA ASP A 251 -1.64 24.49 -9.19
C ASP A 251 -2.69 23.59 -9.86
N ASN A 252 -2.49 23.25 -11.14
CA ASN A 252 -3.34 22.31 -11.88
C ASN A 252 -3.08 20.82 -11.53
N GLY A 253 -2.18 20.53 -10.59
CA GLY A 253 -1.92 19.16 -10.13
C GLY A 253 -1.04 18.33 -11.07
N TYR A 254 -0.38 18.96 -12.04
CA TYR A 254 0.59 18.29 -12.89
C TYR A 254 1.88 18.01 -12.13
N ASP A 255 2.51 16.91 -12.51
CA ASP A 255 3.81 16.55 -12.00
C ASP A 255 4.87 17.52 -12.53
N ILE A 256 5.60 18.15 -11.61
CA ILE A 256 6.66 19.11 -11.95
C ILE A 256 8.00 18.38 -12.07
N GLU A 257 8.16 17.21 -11.45
CA GLU A 257 9.42 16.47 -11.41
C GLU A 257 9.79 15.84 -12.77
N ASP A 258 8.80 15.55 -13.63
CA ASP A 258 9.03 14.91 -14.93
C ASP A 258 9.49 15.90 -16.04
N LEU A 259 9.56 17.21 -15.72
CA LEU A 259 9.88 18.27 -16.70
C LEU A 259 11.28 18.86 -16.53
N ASP A 260 11.94 18.65 -15.40
CA ASP A 260 13.25 19.25 -15.11
C ASP A 260 14.10 18.31 -14.26
N GLN A 261 15.00 17.57 -14.93
CA GLN A 261 16.20 16.97 -14.33
C GLN A 261 17.35 17.99 -14.25
N SER A 262 17.06 19.29 -14.28
CA SER A 262 18.07 20.30 -13.98
C SER A 262 18.25 20.31 -12.45
N ASP A 263 19.36 19.73 -11.98
CA ASP A 263 19.80 19.82 -10.60
C ASP A 263 19.97 21.30 -10.22
N VAL A 264 18.91 21.90 -9.67
CA VAL A 264 18.96 23.28 -9.18
C VAL A 264 19.82 23.30 -7.92
N ASP A 265 21.05 23.81 -8.04
CA ASP A 265 21.94 24.07 -6.89
C ASP A 265 21.36 25.21 -6.04
N PRO A 266 20.84 24.94 -4.83
CA PRO A 266 20.21 25.95 -3.98
C PRO A 266 21.19 27.05 -3.54
N GLN A 267 22.48 26.72 -3.40
CA GLN A 267 23.52 27.68 -3.03
C GLN A 267 23.87 28.59 -4.19
N GLN A 268 23.90 28.08 -5.42
CA GLN A 268 24.08 28.91 -6.62
C GLN A 268 22.90 29.86 -6.80
N MET A 269 21.66 29.35 -6.67
CA MET A 269 20.45 30.15 -6.74
C MET A 269 20.43 31.27 -5.70
N PHE A 270 20.79 30.98 -4.45
CA PHE A 270 20.90 31.99 -3.41
C PHE A 270 21.94 33.06 -3.76
N ARG A 271 23.14 32.66 -4.20
CA ARG A 271 24.18 33.63 -4.60
C ARG A 271 23.72 34.52 -5.74
N GLN A 272 23.13 33.95 -6.79
CA GLN A 272 22.60 34.72 -7.92
C GLN A 272 21.47 35.66 -7.49
N PHE A 273 20.59 35.21 -6.60
CA PHE A 273 19.47 36.02 -6.13
C PHE A 273 19.91 37.18 -5.21
N PHE A 274 20.98 37.01 -4.43
CA PHE A 274 21.48 38.02 -3.49
C PHE A 274 22.69 38.85 -3.99
N GLN A 275 23.34 38.48 -5.12
CA GLN A 275 24.47 39.24 -5.71
C GLN A 275 24.09 40.17 -6.88
N PHE A 276 22.99 39.96 -7.58
CA PHE A 276 22.61 40.83 -8.71
C PHE A 276 21.86 42.10 -8.25
N PRO A 277 22.18 43.29 -8.81
CA PRO A 277 21.66 44.59 -8.37
C PRO A 277 20.24 44.83 -8.90
N GLY A 278 19.29 44.09 -8.32
CA GLY A 278 17.85 44.35 -8.43
C GLY A 278 17.13 44.16 -7.08
N GLY A 279 17.90 43.95 -6.01
CA GLY A 279 17.42 43.94 -4.64
C GLY A 279 17.21 45.36 -4.14
N ASP A 280 16.00 45.64 -3.67
CA ASP A 280 15.60 46.90 -3.06
C ASP A 280 16.67 47.37 -2.02
N PRO A 281 17.31 48.56 -2.21
CA PRO A 281 18.39 49.05 -1.35
C PRO A 281 17.96 49.36 0.09
N ASN A 282 16.65 49.33 0.40
CA ASN A 282 16.11 49.91 1.62
C ASN A 282 16.17 48.99 2.86
N PHE A 283 16.96 47.91 2.83
CA PHE A 283 17.29 47.13 4.02
C PHE A 283 18.81 47.00 4.21
N GLY A 284 19.49 48.13 4.14
CA GLY A 284 20.83 48.30 4.70
C GLY A 284 20.74 48.26 6.23
N GLY A 285 21.16 47.14 6.81
CA GLY A 285 21.23 46.98 8.26
C GLY A 285 22.16 45.85 8.67
N GLY A 286 23.47 46.15 8.75
CA GLY A 286 24.40 45.40 9.59
C GLY A 286 25.42 44.50 8.89
N PHE A 287 26.15 44.99 7.88
CA PHE A 287 27.52 44.53 7.65
C PHE A 287 28.48 45.65 8.08
N GLY A 288 28.78 45.65 9.39
CA GLY A 288 29.74 46.55 10.00
C GLY A 288 31.01 45.79 10.37
N GLY A 289 32.11 46.11 9.69
CA GLY A 289 33.45 46.20 10.29
C GLY A 289 34.19 44.92 10.61
N GLY A 290 35.09 44.53 9.71
CA GLY A 290 36.14 43.54 9.97
C GLY A 290 37.26 43.61 8.94
N GLY A 291 37.79 44.82 8.72
CA GLY A 291 38.99 45.00 7.91
C GLY A 291 40.18 44.29 8.55
N SER A 292 40.72 43.29 7.87
CA SER A 292 42.05 42.76 8.12
C SER A 292 42.64 42.32 6.80
N ASN A 293 43.56 43.15 6.29
CA ASN A 293 44.48 42.84 5.22
C ASN A 293 45.21 41.51 5.55
N PHE A 294 44.99 40.49 4.73
CA PHE A 294 45.92 39.35 4.67
C PHE A 294 46.59 39.34 3.29
N SER A 295 47.85 39.76 3.30
CA SER A 295 48.79 39.55 2.20
C SER A 295 49.34 38.12 2.29
N PHE A 296 49.24 37.37 1.19
CA PHE A 296 49.91 36.09 1.06
C PHE A 296 51.34 36.31 0.55
N ARG A 297 52.35 35.87 1.32
CA ARG A 297 53.68 35.56 0.81
C ARG A 297 53.78 34.04 0.66
N PHE A 298 54.06 33.60 -0.56
CA PHE A 298 54.45 32.23 -0.86
C PHE A 298 55.90 32.01 -0.41
N GLY A 299 56.12 30.86 0.23
CA GLY A 299 57.40 30.25 0.56
C GLY A 299 57.16 28.78 0.82
#